data_AF-A0A2V8BNE4-F1
#
_entry.id   AF-A0A2V8BNE4-F1
#
_cell.length_a   1.000
_cell.length_b   1.000
_cell.length_c   1.000
_cell.angle_alpha   90.00
_cell.angle_beta   90.00
_cell.angle_gamma   90.00
#
_symmetry.space_group_name_H-M   'P 1'
#
loop_
_entity.id
_entity.type
_entity.pdbx_description
1 polymer ?
#
loop_
_entity_poly.entity_id
_entity_poly.type
_entity_poly.pdbx_seq_one_letter_code
_entity_poly.pdbx_strand_id
1 'polypeptide(L)' 'ATDIDGPSLTYSLVTTGAAAHGTVTITNASTGAYSYTPDANYNGPASFTFKANDGTLDSNTATISITVTAGNDAP' A
#
# COMPACT_ATOMS: atom_id res chain seq x y z
N ALA A 1 16.19 22.54 20.26
CA ALA A 1 15.08 21.66 20.63
C ALA A 1 14.67 20.91 19.37
N THR A 2 15.05 19.63 19.26
CA THR A 2 14.57 18.74 18.20
C THR A 2 13.47 17.90 18.80
N ASP A 3 12.25 18.39 18.65
CA ASP A 3 11.07 17.55 18.73
C ASP A 3 10.73 17.20 17.28
N ILE A 4 11.10 15.99 16.84
CA ILE A 4 10.78 15.50 15.49
C ILE A 4 10.07 14.14 15.52
N ASP A 5 10.05 13.49 16.68
CA ASP A 5 9.46 12.18 16.89
C ASP A 5 8.16 12.32 17.70
N GLY A 6 7.16 12.97 17.09
CA GLY A 6 5.77 12.64 17.43
C GLY A 6 5.56 11.12 17.31
N PRO A 7 4.54 10.54 17.95
CA PRO A 7 4.38 9.08 18.02
C PRO A 7 4.58 8.45 16.63
N SER A 8 5.53 7.51 16.54
CA SER A 8 5.94 6.94 15.27
C SER A 8 4.75 6.24 14.63
N LEU A 9 4.16 6.89 13.62
CA LEU A 9 3.01 6.36 12.92
C LEU A 9 3.43 5.12 12.14
N THR A 10 2.82 3.97 12.43
CA THR A 10 3.09 2.71 11.74
C THR A 10 1.93 2.37 10.81
N TYR A 11 2.23 1.88 9.62
CA TYR A 11 1.24 1.49 8.62
C TYR A 11 1.22 -0.03 8.46
N SER A 12 0.02 -0.59 8.39
CA SER A 12 -0.21 -2.03 8.23
C SER A 12 -1.24 -2.32 7.14
N LEU A 13 -1.05 -3.43 6.43
CA LEU A 13 -2.00 -3.93 5.43
C LEU A 13 -3.14 -4.68 6.12
N VAL A 14 -4.38 -4.36 5.77
CA VAL A 14 -5.58 -5.01 6.33
C VAL A 14 -6.09 -6.09 5.39
N THR A 15 -6.41 -5.70 4.16
CA THR A 15 -6.91 -6.62 3.13
C THR A 15 -6.21 -6.30 1.82
N THR A 16 -5.61 -7.34 1.24
CA THR A 16 -4.99 -7.32 -0.07
C THR A 16 -6.02 -7.65 -1.15
N GLY A 17 -6.85 -6.69 -1.56
CA GLY A 17 -7.59 -6.87 -2.84
C GLY A 17 -6.63 -7.04 -4.02
N ALA A 18 -5.40 -6.55 -3.87
CA ALA A 18 -4.24 -6.85 -4.70
C ALA A 18 -3.94 -8.35 -4.83
N ALA A 19 -4.17 -9.18 -3.80
CA ALA A 19 -3.85 -10.62 -3.87
C ALA A 19 -4.65 -11.38 -4.95
N ALA A 20 -5.68 -10.77 -5.54
CA ALA A 20 -6.35 -11.34 -6.69
C ALA A 20 -5.55 -11.19 -8.00
N HIS A 21 -4.70 -10.17 -8.10
CA HIS A 21 -4.08 -9.71 -9.35
C HIS A 21 -2.64 -9.16 -9.20
N GLY A 22 -1.97 -9.51 -8.10
CA GLY A 22 -0.64 -9.03 -7.74
C GLY A 22 -0.32 -9.17 -6.25
N THR A 23 0.79 -8.57 -5.84
CA THR A 23 1.27 -8.58 -4.45
C THR A 23 1.53 -7.16 -3.99
N VAL A 24 1.04 -6.79 -2.79
CA VAL A 24 1.41 -5.53 -2.12
C VAL A 24 2.27 -5.84 -0.92
N THR A 25 3.38 -5.12 -0.79
CA THR A 25 4.25 -5.19 0.38
C THR A 25 4.51 -3.78 0.90
N ILE A 26 4.33 -3.55 2.20
CA ILE A 26 4.77 -2.30 2.83
C ILE A 26 6.30 -2.32 2.89
N THR A 27 6.94 -1.41 2.19
CA THR A 27 8.41 -1.27 2.14
C THR A 27 8.94 -0.38 3.25
N ASN A 28 8.11 0.52 3.77
CA ASN A 28 8.41 1.31 4.96
C ASN A 28 7.15 1.56 5.78
N ALA A 29 7.05 0.89 6.92
CA ALA A 29 5.91 1.01 7.81
C ALA A 29 5.87 2.36 8.54
N SER A 30 6.94 3.14 8.63
CA SER A 30 6.93 4.46 9.28
C SER A 30 6.43 5.58 8.36
N THR A 31 6.55 5.40 7.05
CA THR A 31 6.09 6.38 6.06
C THR A 31 4.86 5.92 5.28
N GLY A 32 4.49 4.64 5.41
CA GLY A 32 3.44 4.02 4.61
C GLY A 32 3.87 3.73 3.18
N ALA A 33 5.17 3.73 2.88
CA ALA A 33 5.64 3.35 1.54
C ALA A 33 5.31 1.88 1.28
N TYR A 34 4.80 1.59 0.08
CA TYR A 34 4.46 0.26 -0.37
C TYR A 34 4.96 0.03 -1.79
N SER A 35 5.17 -1.24 -2.12
CA SER A 35 5.42 -1.70 -3.48
C SER A 35 4.25 -2.60 -3.89
N TYR A 36 3.71 -2.32 -5.08
CA TYR A 36 2.72 -3.17 -5.73
C TYR A 36 3.36 -3.81 -6.95
N THR A 37 3.32 -5.13 -7.01
CA THR A 37 3.78 -5.93 -8.15
C THR A 37 2.56 -6.62 -8.76
N PRO A 38 2.04 -6.17 -9.90
CA PRO A 38 0.94 -6.86 -10.58
C PRO A 38 1.39 -8.24 -11.09
N ASP A 39 0.41 -9.13 -11.28
CA ASP A 39 0.67 -10.40 -11.96
C ASP A 39 1.11 -10.16 -13.42
N ALA A 40 1.88 -11.09 -13.97
CA ALA A 40 2.32 -11.01 -15.36
C ALA A 40 1.12 -10.88 -16.31
N ASN A 41 1.20 -9.92 -17.24
CA ASN A 41 0.14 -9.58 -18.20
C ASN A 41 -1.19 -9.10 -17.59
N TYR A 42 -1.26 -8.85 -16.27
CA TYR A 42 -2.44 -8.28 -15.66
C TYR A 42 -2.58 -6.81 -16.02
N ASN A 43 -3.77 -6.46 -16.54
CA ASN A 43 -4.16 -5.10 -16.86
C ASN A 43 -5.55 -4.88 -16.30
N GLY A 44 -5.71 -3.93 -15.39
CA GLY A 44 -6.98 -3.73 -14.74
C GLY A 44 -6.89 -3.00 -13.39
N PRO A 45 -8.05 -2.79 -12.75
CA PRO A 45 -8.13 -2.15 -11.45
C PRO A 45 -7.74 -3.13 -10.35
N ALA A 46 -6.80 -2.71 -9.52
CA ALA A 46 -6.45 -3.36 -8.26
C ALA A 46 -6.76 -2.43 -7.09
N SER A 47 -7.07 -2.97 -5.93
CA SER A 47 -7.23 -2.17 -4.72
C SER A 47 -6.73 -2.91 -3.50
N PHE A 48 -6.26 -2.18 -2.50
CA PHE A 48 -5.90 -2.76 -1.22
C PHE A 48 -6.22 -1.79 -0.11
N THR A 49 -6.29 -2.31 1.11
CA THR A 49 -6.63 -1.49 2.28
C THR A 49 -5.53 -1.52 3.31
N PHE A 50 -5.37 -0.39 4.00
CA PHE A 50 -4.36 -0.19 5.03
C PHE A 50 -4.95 0.54 6.24
N LYS A 51 -4.23 0.47 7.35
CA LYS A 51 -4.47 1.27 8.56
C LYS A 51 -3.17 1.91 9.00
N ALA A 52 -3.29 3.07 9.64
CA ALA A 52 -2.21 3.70 10.37
C ALA A 52 -2.41 3.44 11.87
N ASN A 53 -1.33 3.36 12.64
CA ASN A 53 -1.35 3.15 14.07
C ASN A 53 -0.35 4.12 14.72
N ASP A 54 -0.82 4.92 15.68
CA ASP A 54 -0.02 5.94 16.37
C ASP A 54 0.71 5.40 17.62
N GLY A 55 0.87 4.08 17.71
CA GLY A 55 1.37 3.39 18.91
C GLY A 55 0.30 3.12 19.97
N THR A 56 -0.92 3.64 19.78
CA THR A 56 -2.03 3.47 20.74
C THR A 56 -3.28 2.88 20.10
N LEU A 57 -3.68 3.42 18.93
CA LEU A 57 -4.91 3.01 18.26
C LEU A 57 -4.71 2.90 16.74
N ASP A 58 -5.40 1.92 16.15
CA ASP A 58 -5.54 1.83 14.70
C ASP A 58 -6.53 2.88 14.18
N SER A 59 -6.16 3.51 13.06
CA SER A 59 -7.04 4.39 12.30
C SER A 59 -8.21 3.62 11.69
N ASN A 60 -9.15 4.37 11.11
CA ASN A 60 -10.09 3.81 10.16
C ASN A 60 -9.34 3.14 8.99
N THR A 61 -9.96 2.11 8.42
CA THR A 61 -9.45 1.47 7.21
C THR A 61 -9.51 2.46 6.05
N ALA A 62 -8.38 2.62 5.36
CA ALA A 62 -8.26 3.40 4.13
C ALA A 62 -8.06 2.47 2.93
N THR A 63 -8.61 2.85 1.77
CA THR A 63 -8.53 2.08 0.53
C THR A 63 -7.67 2.80 -0.49
N ILE A 64 -6.72 2.09 -1.08
CA ILE A 64 -5.92 2.54 -2.22
C ILE A 64 -6.43 1.80 -3.46
N SER A 65 -6.69 2.57 -4.51
CA SER A 65 -7.06 2.07 -5.83
C SER A 65 -5.91 2.29 -6.80
N ILE A 66 -5.51 1.25 -7.50
CA ILE A 66 -4.46 1.21 -8.50
C ILE A 66 -5.09 0.84 -9.83
N THR A 67 -4.66 1.49 -10.91
CA THR A 67 -5.00 1.08 -12.28
C THR A 67 -3.73 0.60 -12.97
N VAL A 68 -3.66 -0.69 -13.27
CA VAL A 68 -2.55 -1.27 -14.03
C VAL A 68 -2.86 -1.12 -15.50
N THR A 69 -2.09 -0.29 -16.18
CA THR A 69 -2.18 -0.12 -17.64
C THR A 69 -1.16 -1.03 -18.31
N ALA A 70 -1.53 -1.59 -19.47
CA ALA A 70 -0.58 -2.31 -20.30
C ALA A 70 0.56 -1.37 -20.67
N GLY A 71 1.78 -1.77 -20.35
CA GLY A 71 2.96 -1.15 -20.95
C GLY A 71 2.84 -1.33 -22.46
N ASN A 72 3.01 -0.24 -23.21
CA ASN A 72 3.15 -0.34 -24.65
C ASN A 72 4.44 -1.11 -24.93
N ASP A 73 4.34 -2.40 -25.25
CA ASP A 73 5.49 -3.18 -25.71
C ASP A 73 6.00 -2.54 -27.01
N ALA A 74 7.22 -2.02 -26.97
CA ALA A 74 7.84 -1.45 -28.17
C ALA A 74 8.19 -2.61 -29.13
N PRO A 75 7.91 -2.48 -30.43
CA PRO A 75 8.17 -3.52 -31.42
C PRO A 75 9.67 -3.79 -31.65
#